data_AF-A0AAN9AA01-F1
#
_entry.id   AF-A0AAN9AA01-F1
#
_cell.length_a   1.000
_cell.length_b   1.000
_cell.length_c   1.000
_cell.angle_alpha   90.00
_cell.angle_beta   90.00
_cell.angle_gamma   90.00
#
_symmetry.space_group_name_H-M   'P 1'
#
loop_
_entity.id
_entity.type
_entity.pdbx_description
1 polymer ?
#
loop_
_entity_poly.entity_id
_entity_poly.type
_entity_poly.pdbx_seq_one_letter_code
_entity_poly.pdbx_strand_id
1 'polypeptide(L)' 'MFDGEFESLKAIKATDTVRVPIPYIVVNNPSGGAVLCMEYLDMRGLNKHSGTLGKQLA' A
#
# COMPACT_ATOMS: atom_id res chain seq x y z
N MET A 1 4.68 12.05 9.22
CA MET A 1 5.43 10.78 9.41
C MET A 1 5.04 9.77 8.34
N PHE A 2 3.74 9.56 8.08
CA PHE A 2 3.25 8.64 7.05
C PHE A 2 3.12 9.22 5.64
N ASP A 3 3.51 10.47 5.42
CA ASP A 3 3.37 11.17 4.13
C ASP A 3 4.15 10.48 3.01
N GLY A 4 5.34 9.96 3.33
CA GLY A 4 6.15 9.18 2.38
C GLY A 4 5.50 7.84 2.00
N GLU A 5 4.89 7.14 2.95
CA GLU A 5 4.18 5.89 2.68
C GLU A 5 2.92 6.13 1.84
N PHE A 6 2.17 7.19 2.15
CA PHE A 6 0.99 7.62 1.40
C PHE A 6 1.32 7.90 -0.07
N GLU A 7 2.35 8.73 -0.34
CA GLU A 7 2.75 9.06 -1.71
C GLU A 7 3.41 7.88 -2.43
N SER A 8 4.14 7.02 -1.72
CA SER A 8 4.73 5.80 -2.30
C SER A 8 3.65 4.82 -2.77
N LEU A 9 2.59 4.60 -1.97
CA LEU A 9 1.47 3.75 -2.37
C LEU A 9 0.72 4.33 -3.58
N LYS A 10 0.55 5.65 -3.65
CA LYS A 10 -0.04 6.32 -4.83
C LYS A 10 0.83 6.14 -6.07
N ALA A 11 2.15 6.29 -5.94
CA ALA A 11 3.09 6.09 -7.03
C ALA A 11 3.04 4.64 -7.55
N ILE A 12 3.06 3.65 -6.66
CA ILE A 12 2.94 2.23 -7.06
C ILE A 12 1.58 1.95 -7.70
N LYS A 13 0.48 2.49 -7.16
CA LYS A 13 -0.84 2.30 -7.78
C LYS A 13 -0.90 2.89 -9.19
N ALA A 14 -0.20 3.99 -9.45
CA ALA A 14 -0.16 4.63 -10.75
C ALA A 14 0.62 3.85 -11.82
N THR A 15 1.53 2.94 -11.44
CA THR A 15 2.23 2.06 -12.41
C THR A 15 1.32 0.96 -12.95
N ASP A 16 0.27 0.61 -12.21
CA ASP A 16 -0.63 -0.53 -12.45
C ASP A 16 0.10 -1.88 -12.66
N THR A 17 1.32 -2.01 -12.11
CA THR A 17 2.14 -3.23 -12.24
C THR A 17 1.82 -4.26 -11.14
N VAL A 18 1.67 -3.79 -9.89
CA VAL A 18 1.40 -4.64 -8.73
C VAL A 18 0.24 -4.07 -7.89
N ARG A 19 -0.59 -4.95 -7.34
CA ARG A 19 -1.70 -4.53 -6.47
C ARG A 19 -1.16 -4.02 -5.13
N VAL A 20 -1.59 -2.83 -4.76
CA VAL A 20 -1.37 -2.21 -3.44
C VAL A 20 -2.71 -1.76 -2.86
N PRO A 21 -2.85 -1.64 -1.51
CA PRO A 21 -4.02 -1.02 -0.90
C PRO A 21 -4.07 0.47 -1.30
N ILE A 22 -5.26 0.96 -1.64
CA ILE A 22 -5.45 2.37 -1.99
C ILE A 22 -5.32 3.21 -0.71
N PRO A 23 -4.34 4.15 -0.63
CA PRO A 23 -4.23 5.04 0.51
C PRO A 23 -5.30 6.14 0.43
N TYR A 24 -5.96 6.45 1.54
CA TYR A 24 -7.04 7.45 1.58
C TYR A 24 -6.62 8.74 2.28
N ILE A 25 -6.00 8.64 3.47
CA ILE A 25 -5.65 9.82 4.26
C ILE A 25 -4.59 9.50 5.32
N VAL A 26 -3.74 10.49 5.64
CA VAL A 26 -2.90 10.53 6.84
C VAL A 26 -3.54 11.47 7.86
N VAL A 27 -3.76 10.97 9.08
CA VAL A 27 -4.33 11.75 10.19
C VAL A 27 -3.27 11.91 11.27
N ASN A 28 -2.94 13.16 11.62
CA ASN A 28 -2.02 13.43 12.73
C ASN A 28 -2.77 13.35 14.06
N ASN A 29 -2.18 12.69 15.05
CA ASN A 29 -2.70 12.66 16.42
C ASN A 29 -2.10 13.83 17.22
N PRO A 30 -2.91 14.77 17.73
CA PRO A 30 -2.41 15.89 18.54
C PRO A 30 -1.66 15.45 19.81
N SER A 31 -1.97 14.27 20.34
CA SER A 31 -1.28 13.69 21.51
C SER A 31 0.03 12.97 21.15
N GLY A 32 0.44 13.01 19.88
CA GLY A 32 1.65 12.37 19.36
C GLY A 32 1.35 11.19 18.43
N GLY A 33 2.10 11.12 17.34
CA GLY A 33 1.98 10.08 16.31
C GLY A 33 1.05 10.48 15.15
N ALA A 34 0.83 9.53 14.24
CA ALA A 34 -0.06 9.69 13.10
C ALA A 34 -0.69 8.33 12.76
N VAL A 35 -1.71 8.33 11.90
CA VAL A 35 -2.37 7.14 11.39
C VAL A 35 -2.48 7.26 9.87
N LEU A 36 -2.14 6.20 9.14
CA LEU A 36 -2.41 6.06 7.71
C LEU A 36 -3.65 5.19 7.51
N CYS A 37 -4.70 5.75 6.92
CA CYS A 37 -5.93 5.04 6.56
C CYS A 37 -5.87 4.62 5.09
N MET A 38 -6.17 3.35 4.81
CA MET A 38 -6.09 2.75 3.47
C MET A 38 -7.18 1.69 3.26
N GLU A 39 -7.31 1.23 2.02
CA GLU A 39 -8.18 0.14 1.62
C GLU A 39 -7.93 -1.12 2.48
N TYR A 40 -9.01 -1.71 2.99
CA TYR A 40 -8.95 -3.03 3.61
C TYR A 40 -8.82 -4.12 2.54
N LEU A 41 -7.86 -5.03 2.73
CA LEU A 41 -7.67 -6.19 1.88
C LEU A 41 -7.92 -7.46 2.67
N ASP A 42 -8.80 -8.33 2.17
CA ASP A 42 -8.88 -9.73 2.62
C ASP A 42 -7.65 -10.48 2.10
N MET A 43 -6.54 -10.38 2.84
CA MET A 43 -5.25 -10.93 2.42
C MET A 43 -5.27 -12.46 2.44
N ARG A 44 -4.89 -13.05 1.31
CA ARG A 44 -4.76 -14.51 1.13
C ARG A 44 -3.34 -14.86 0.71
N GLY A 45 -2.93 -16.10 0.98
CA GLY A 45 -1.59 -16.56 0.66
C GLY A 45 -1.28 -16.53 -0.84
N LEU A 46 -0.12 -15.99 -1.20
CA LEU A 46 0.36 -15.90 -2.59
C LEU A 46 1.28 -17.05 -3.01
N ASN A 47 1.42 -18.11 -2.19
CA ASN A 47 2.38 -19.20 -2.41
C ASN A 47 2.27 -19.84 -3.81
N LYS A 48 1.05 -19.95 -4.36
CA LYS A 48 0.79 -20.50 -5.71
C LYS A 48 0.97 -19.47 -6.84
N HIS A 49 1.18 -18.20 -6.50
CA HIS A 49 1.27 -17.06 -7.41
C HIS A 49 2.63 -16.33 -7.34
N SER A 50 3.64 -16.92 -6.69
CA SER A 50 4.98 -16.33 -6.52
C SER A 50 5.63 -15.93 -7.84
N GLY A 51 5.49 -16.75 -8.88
CA GLY A 51 5.99 -16.43 -10.23
C GLY A 51 5.31 -15.21 -10.87
N THR A 52 3.99 -15.03 -10.63
CA THR A 52 3.27 -13.83 -11.09
C THR A 52 3.71 -12.61 -10.31
N LEU A 53 3.82 -12.72 -8.98
CA LEU A 53 4.31 -11.63 -8.14
C LEU A 53 5.71 -11.17 -8.56
N GLY A 54 6.62 -12.11 -8.84
CA GLY A 54 7.96 -11.79 -9.33
C GLY A 54 7.94 -11.00 -10.64
N LYS A 55 7.05 -11.35 -11.59
CA LYS A 55 6.88 -10.62 -12.85
C LYS A 55 6.26 -9.22 -12.67
N GLN A 56 5.41 -9.05 -11.66
CA GLN A 56 4.78 -7.75 -11.35
C GLN A 56 5.73 -6.77 -10.64
N LEU A 57 6.78 -7.31 -10.00
CA LEU A 57 7.79 -6.53 -9.28
C LEU A 57 9.03 -6.19 -10.11
N ALA A 58 9.29 -6.94 -11.19
CA ALA A 58 10.43 -6.75 -12.10
C ALA A 58 10.20 -5.59 -13.06
#